data_AF-A0A421BFM8-F1
#
_entry.id   AF-A0A421BFM8-F1
#
_cell.length_a   1.000
_cell.length_b   1.000
_cell.length_c   1.000
_cell.angle_alpha   90.00
_cell.angle_beta   90.00
_cell.angle_gamma   90.00
#
_symmetry.space_group_name_H-M   'P 1'
#
loop_
_entity.id
_entity.type
_entity.pdbx_description
1 polymer ?
#
loop_
_entity_poly.entity_id
_entity_poly.type
_entity_poly.pdbx_seq_one_letter_code
_entity_poly.pdbx_strand_id
1 'polypeptide(L)'
;MAVDIEKAINHMNWLKSRGVRYSMNGSRIGTDGTADCSGAIYSALRQGGASNAGWILNTDSMHAWLEQNGFKCIATNSTWEAKRGDVVIFGKRGASGGAAGHVVMFINHDQIIHCNYARNGVTIDNEASTCPYSMGWYVYRYQGSKPAPQPQAQAKPEPKNVQKVSGTIKIAKNATHWLTREKISPNVLGKTYTYDAICDCNISVSKKAYRLKEGGGYLGWLLEQDIEKPLPPAKSTDDREITIDGKKYVVKDA
;
A
#
# COMPACT_ATOMS: atom_id res chain seq x y z
N MET A 1 7.10 -14.60 -13.72
CA MET A 1 7.07 -13.15 -14.04
C MET A 1 6.16 -12.48 -13.03
N ALA A 2 6.51 -11.26 -12.58
CA ALA A 2 5.72 -10.56 -11.58
C ALA A 2 4.52 -9.84 -12.23
N VAL A 3 3.31 -10.02 -11.72
CA VAL A 3 2.11 -9.26 -12.12
C VAL A 3 2.08 -7.92 -11.35
N ASP A 4 2.00 -6.82 -12.10
CA ASP A 4 1.82 -5.47 -11.61
C ASP A 4 0.31 -5.13 -11.53
N ILE A 5 -0.21 -5.17 -10.30
CA ILE A 5 -1.63 -4.92 -10.00
C ILE A 5 -2.04 -3.49 -10.35
N GLU A 6 -1.15 -2.50 -10.18
CA GLU A 6 -1.48 -1.11 -10.48
C GLU A 6 -1.63 -0.91 -11.98
N LYS A 7 -0.76 -1.53 -12.79
CA LYS A 7 -0.95 -1.53 -14.26
C LYS A 7 -2.25 -2.20 -14.68
N ALA A 8 -2.65 -3.30 -14.02
CA ALA A 8 -3.92 -3.93 -14.31
C ALA A 8 -5.11 -3.02 -13.99
N ILE A 9 -5.12 -2.39 -12.80
CA ILE A 9 -6.17 -1.44 -12.41
C ILE A 9 -6.19 -0.22 -13.34
N ASN A 10 -5.03 0.30 -13.73
CA ASN A 10 -4.93 1.41 -14.69
C ASN A 10 -5.48 1.02 -16.06
N HIS A 11 -5.25 -0.22 -16.52
CA HIS A 11 -5.84 -0.71 -17.76
C HIS A 11 -7.37 -0.79 -17.69
N MET A 12 -7.94 -1.24 -16.57
CA MET A 12 -9.39 -1.23 -16.37
C MET A 12 -9.96 0.20 -16.40
N ASN A 13 -9.28 1.16 -15.76
CA ASN A 13 -9.67 2.57 -15.82
C ASN A 13 -9.57 3.15 -17.24
N TRP A 14 -8.58 2.71 -18.02
CA TRP A 14 -8.44 3.10 -19.43
C TRP A 14 -9.57 2.53 -20.31
N LEU A 15 -9.97 1.27 -20.10
CA LEU A 15 -11.15 0.70 -20.77
C LEU A 15 -12.41 1.49 -20.42
N LYS A 16 -12.58 1.85 -19.14
CA LYS A 16 -13.66 2.72 -18.68
C LYS A 16 -13.64 4.09 -19.34
N SER A 17 -12.50 4.77 -19.40
CA SER A 17 -12.40 6.11 -20.01
C SER A 17 -12.65 6.12 -21.51
N ARG A 18 -12.44 4.98 -22.18
CA ARG A 18 -12.76 4.79 -23.61
C ARG A 18 -14.23 4.48 -23.87
N GLY A 19 -15.05 4.34 -22.82
CA GLY A 19 -16.45 3.96 -22.98
C GLY A 19 -16.64 2.57 -23.57
N VAL A 20 -15.72 1.63 -23.25
CA VAL A 20 -15.84 0.24 -23.70
C VAL A 20 -17.15 -0.34 -23.23
N ARG A 21 -17.92 -0.91 -24.17
CA ARG A 21 -19.25 -1.48 -23.94
C ARG A 21 -19.17 -2.96 -23.59
N TYR A 22 -20.18 -3.46 -22.90
CA TYR A 22 -20.26 -4.89 -22.63
C TYR A 22 -20.63 -5.68 -23.90
N SER A 23 -19.86 -6.73 -24.22
CA SER A 23 -20.20 -7.73 -25.24
C SER A 23 -19.39 -9.02 -25.02
N MET A 24 -20.08 -10.16 -25.09
CA MET A 24 -19.44 -11.49 -25.10
C MET A 24 -19.07 -11.97 -26.51
N ASN A 25 -19.58 -11.31 -27.55
CA ASN A 25 -19.41 -11.72 -28.95
C ASN A 25 -18.40 -10.88 -29.74
N GLY A 26 -17.98 -9.75 -29.18
CA GLY A 26 -16.96 -8.89 -29.77
C GLY A 26 -15.55 -9.30 -29.36
N SER A 27 -14.63 -8.34 -29.27
CA SER A 27 -13.25 -8.63 -28.90
C SER A 27 -13.09 -9.16 -27.48
N ARG A 28 -14.05 -8.88 -26.58
CA ARG A 28 -14.02 -9.24 -25.15
C ARG A 28 -12.89 -8.58 -24.34
N ILE A 29 -11.91 -7.95 -24.99
CA ILE A 29 -10.70 -7.35 -24.39
C ILE A 29 -10.55 -5.84 -24.69
N GLY A 30 -11.54 -5.21 -25.31
CA GLY A 30 -11.58 -3.77 -25.57
C GLY A 30 -10.86 -3.28 -26.84
N THR A 31 -10.42 -4.19 -27.73
CA THR A 31 -9.74 -3.81 -28.99
C THR A 31 -10.72 -3.28 -30.04
N ASP A 32 -11.95 -3.76 -30.05
CA ASP A 32 -13.04 -3.30 -30.94
C ASP A 32 -14.05 -2.36 -30.23
N GLY A 33 -13.68 -1.86 -29.05
CA GLY A 33 -14.58 -1.05 -28.21
C GLY A 33 -15.55 -1.88 -27.36
N THR A 34 -15.45 -3.21 -27.37
CA THR A 34 -16.26 -4.09 -26.53
C THR A 34 -15.43 -5.00 -25.62
N ALA A 35 -15.94 -5.31 -24.43
CA ALA A 35 -15.34 -6.27 -23.51
C ALA A 35 -16.41 -7.07 -22.74
N ASP A 36 -16.05 -8.19 -22.13
CA ASP A 36 -16.88 -8.83 -21.10
C ASP A 36 -16.15 -8.88 -19.76
N CYS A 37 -16.79 -9.40 -18.71
CA CYS A 37 -16.24 -9.40 -17.35
C CYS A 37 -14.86 -10.10 -17.30
N SER A 38 -14.79 -11.33 -17.78
CA SER A 38 -13.57 -12.14 -17.77
C SER A 38 -12.50 -11.63 -18.75
N GLY A 39 -12.89 -11.16 -19.93
CA GLY A 39 -11.98 -10.66 -20.95
C GLY A 39 -11.36 -9.33 -20.56
N ALA A 40 -12.11 -8.42 -19.92
CA ALA A 40 -11.57 -7.16 -19.40
C ALA A 40 -10.54 -7.40 -18.28
N ILE A 41 -10.83 -8.31 -17.35
CA ILE A 41 -9.89 -8.67 -16.27
C ILE A 41 -8.67 -9.41 -16.84
N TYR A 42 -8.86 -10.29 -17.82
CA TYR A 42 -7.76 -10.94 -18.54
C TYR A 42 -6.85 -9.92 -19.21
N SER A 43 -7.39 -8.98 -20.01
CA SER A 43 -6.59 -7.96 -20.70
C SER A 43 -5.86 -7.05 -19.72
N ALA A 44 -6.52 -6.69 -18.61
CA ALA A 44 -5.92 -5.90 -17.53
C ALA A 44 -4.72 -6.60 -16.90
N LEU A 45 -4.88 -7.87 -16.51
CA LEU A 45 -3.79 -8.63 -15.89
C LEU A 45 -2.67 -8.92 -16.90
N ARG A 46 -2.97 -9.12 -18.19
CA ARG A 46 -1.98 -9.22 -19.28
C ARG A 46 -1.18 -7.92 -19.40
N GLN A 47 -1.82 -6.76 -19.34
CA GLN A 47 -1.15 -5.46 -19.30
C GLN A 47 -0.28 -5.29 -18.04
N GLY A 48 -0.69 -5.94 -16.94
CA GLY A 48 0.10 -6.09 -15.71
C GLY A 48 1.25 -7.09 -15.80
N GLY A 49 1.45 -7.78 -16.93
CA GLY A 49 2.56 -8.74 -17.11
C GLY A 49 2.22 -10.19 -16.83
N ALA A 50 0.93 -10.53 -16.65
CA ALA A 50 0.50 -11.92 -16.62
C ALA A 50 0.76 -12.62 -17.98
N SER A 51 1.05 -13.91 -17.91
CA SER A 51 1.32 -14.78 -19.06
C SER A 51 0.16 -14.83 -20.05
N ASN A 52 0.48 -15.09 -21.32
CA ASN A 52 -0.54 -15.23 -22.36
C ASN A 52 -1.21 -16.58 -22.19
N ALA A 53 -2.53 -16.61 -22.04
CA ALA A 53 -3.27 -17.86 -22.02
C ALA A 53 -3.34 -18.53 -23.40
N GLY A 54 -3.09 -17.78 -24.49
CA GLY A 54 -3.23 -18.25 -25.87
C GLY A 54 -4.64 -18.06 -26.44
N TRP A 55 -5.64 -17.89 -25.58
CA TRP A 55 -7.01 -17.50 -25.92
C TRP A 55 -7.57 -16.52 -24.88
N ILE A 56 -8.76 -15.96 -25.12
CA ILE A 56 -9.43 -15.08 -24.16
C ILE A 56 -10.18 -15.93 -23.15
N LEU A 57 -9.76 -15.84 -21.90
CA LEU A 57 -10.34 -16.62 -20.80
C LEU A 57 -11.82 -16.30 -20.61
N ASN A 58 -12.53 -17.29 -20.10
CA ASN A 58 -13.86 -17.15 -19.51
C ASN A 58 -13.77 -17.38 -18.01
N THR A 59 -14.91 -17.30 -17.31
CA THR A 59 -14.97 -17.47 -15.86
C THR A 59 -14.40 -18.81 -15.39
N ASP A 60 -14.70 -19.93 -16.06
CA ASP A 60 -14.20 -21.26 -15.67
C ASP A 60 -12.70 -21.45 -15.89
N SER A 61 -12.18 -20.97 -17.02
CA SER A 61 -10.76 -21.11 -17.38
C SER A 61 -9.84 -20.15 -16.62
N MET A 62 -10.37 -19.06 -16.06
CA MET A 62 -9.57 -18.06 -15.36
C MET A 62 -8.95 -18.56 -14.06
N HIS A 63 -9.60 -19.49 -13.35
CA HIS A 63 -9.11 -20.03 -12.08
C HIS A 63 -7.67 -20.58 -12.18
N ALA A 64 -7.45 -21.53 -13.10
CA ALA A 64 -6.15 -22.17 -13.27
C ALA A 64 -5.10 -21.19 -13.80
N TRP A 65 -5.51 -20.27 -14.67
CA TRP A 65 -4.61 -19.25 -15.20
C TRP A 65 -4.15 -18.26 -14.12
N LEU A 66 -5.03 -17.84 -13.20
CA LEU A 66 -4.64 -17.00 -12.06
C LEU A 66 -3.59 -17.72 -11.19
N GLU A 67 -3.79 -19.00 -10.89
CA GLU A 67 -2.83 -19.81 -10.12
C GLU A 67 -1.47 -19.93 -10.83
N GLN A 68 -1.46 -20.18 -12.15
CA GLN A 68 -0.24 -20.19 -12.97
C GLN A 68 0.49 -18.83 -12.97
N ASN A 69 -0.27 -17.75 -12.82
CA ASN A 69 0.26 -16.39 -12.72
C ASN A 69 0.52 -15.97 -11.28
N GLY A 70 0.65 -16.91 -10.34
CA GLY A 70 1.09 -16.64 -8.97
C GLY A 70 0.02 -16.05 -8.07
N PHE A 71 -1.27 -16.10 -8.44
CA PHE A 71 -2.35 -15.87 -7.50
C PHE A 71 -2.62 -17.12 -6.66
N LYS A 72 -3.08 -16.93 -5.44
CA LYS A 72 -3.57 -18.00 -4.57
C LYS A 72 -5.04 -17.78 -4.27
N CYS A 73 -5.83 -18.85 -4.33
CA CYS A 73 -7.18 -18.83 -3.79
C CYS A 73 -7.10 -18.74 -2.25
N ILE A 74 -7.52 -17.62 -1.69
CA ILE A 74 -7.42 -17.34 -0.24
C ILE A 74 -8.75 -17.52 0.51
N ALA A 75 -9.87 -17.55 -0.22
CA ALA A 75 -11.20 -17.76 0.32
C ALA A 75 -12.11 -18.39 -0.75
N THR A 76 -13.05 -19.21 -0.29
CA THR A 76 -14.09 -19.82 -1.13
C THR A 76 -15.38 -19.85 -0.32
N ASN A 77 -16.42 -19.14 -0.77
CA ASN A 77 -17.69 -18.99 -0.05
C ASN A 77 -17.53 -18.61 1.44
N SER A 78 -16.47 -17.84 1.74
CA SER A 78 -16.12 -17.42 3.10
C SER A 78 -15.74 -15.95 3.11
N THR A 79 -15.88 -15.33 4.27
CA THR A 79 -15.45 -13.94 4.48
C THR A 79 -13.93 -13.82 4.26
N TRP A 80 -13.50 -12.63 3.83
CA TRP A 80 -12.09 -12.27 3.73
C TRP A 80 -11.92 -10.78 3.94
N GLU A 81 -10.72 -10.37 4.35
CA GLU A 81 -10.32 -8.96 4.35
C GLU A 81 -9.94 -8.56 2.93
N ALA A 82 -10.81 -7.82 2.24
CA ALA A 82 -10.60 -7.39 0.87
C ALA A 82 -9.38 -6.46 0.74
N LYS A 83 -8.57 -6.72 -0.28
CA LYS A 83 -7.39 -5.91 -0.61
C LYS A 83 -7.44 -5.51 -2.07
N ARG A 84 -6.88 -4.34 -2.35
CA ARG A 84 -6.64 -3.86 -3.70
C ARG A 84 -5.87 -4.92 -4.50
N GLY A 85 -6.39 -5.29 -5.66
CA GLY A 85 -5.85 -6.35 -6.52
C GLY A 85 -6.43 -7.74 -6.27
N ASP A 86 -7.32 -7.94 -5.29
CA ASP A 86 -8.05 -9.20 -5.19
C ASP A 86 -8.94 -9.35 -6.42
N VAL A 87 -8.83 -10.49 -7.08
CA VAL A 87 -9.69 -10.89 -8.19
C VAL A 87 -10.71 -11.87 -7.62
N VAL A 88 -12.00 -11.57 -7.80
CA VAL A 88 -13.07 -12.45 -7.33
C VAL A 88 -13.82 -13.00 -8.52
N ILE A 89 -13.96 -14.32 -8.52
CA ILE A 89 -14.70 -15.08 -9.52
C ILE A 89 -15.99 -15.60 -8.87
N PHE A 90 -17.13 -15.22 -9.42
CA PHE A 90 -18.47 -15.64 -9.01
C PHE A 90 -19.01 -16.74 -9.93
N GLY A 91 -19.73 -17.68 -9.33
CA GLY A 91 -20.29 -18.85 -10.02
C GLY A 91 -19.57 -20.14 -9.64
N LYS A 92 -20.28 -21.27 -9.76
CA LYS A 92 -19.71 -22.59 -9.47
C LYS A 92 -18.66 -22.95 -10.51
N ARG A 93 -17.43 -23.21 -10.06
CA ARG A 93 -16.30 -23.65 -10.90
C ARG A 93 -16.69 -24.86 -11.74
N GLY A 94 -16.48 -24.77 -13.05
CA GLY A 94 -16.79 -25.83 -14.03
C GLY A 94 -18.25 -25.88 -14.46
N ALA A 95 -19.11 -24.98 -13.98
CA ALA A 95 -20.54 -24.94 -14.28
C ALA A 95 -21.00 -23.61 -14.89
N SER A 96 -20.09 -22.65 -15.14
CA SER A 96 -20.48 -21.35 -15.68
C SER A 96 -20.79 -21.40 -17.19
N GLY A 97 -20.27 -22.39 -17.92
CA GLY A 97 -20.40 -22.49 -19.38
C GLY A 97 -19.83 -21.28 -20.13
N GLY A 98 -19.04 -20.44 -19.44
CA GLY A 98 -18.49 -19.19 -19.93
C GLY A 98 -19.41 -17.96 -19.84
N ALA A 99 -20.68 -18.11 -19.43
CA ALA A 99 -21.67 -17.00 -19.40
C ALA A 99 -22.38 -16.82 -18.05
N ALA A 100 -22.50 -17.87 -17.25
CA ALA A 100 -23.25 -17.87 -15.99
C ALA A 100 -22.40 -17.50 -14.77
N GLY A 101 -21.31 -16.77 -14.97
CA GLY A 101 -20.41 -16.35 -13.90
C GLY A 101 -19.96 -14.90 -14.09
N HIS A 102 -19.30 -14.35 -13.08
CA HIS A 102 -18.88 -12.95 -13.11
C HIS A 102 -17.48 -12.78 -12.51
N VAL A 103 -16.71 -11.82 -13.03
CA VAL A 103 -15.35 -11.55 -12.56
C VAL A 103 -15.22 -10.07 -12.23
N VAL A 104 -14.65 -9.79 -11.07
CA VAL A 104 -14.37 -8.43 -10.59
C VAL A 104 -12.95 -8.33 -10.05
N MET A 105 -12.41 -7.12 -10.00
CA MET A 105 -11.16 -6.81 -9.28
C MET A 105 -11.42 -5.73 -8.24
N PHE A 106 -11.00 -5.96 -7.01
CA PHE A 106 -11.07 -4.98 -5.92
C PHE A 106 -10.03 -3.89 -6.13
N ILE A 107 -10.44 -2.63 -5.98
CA ILE A 107 -9.53 -1.47 -6.03
C ILE A 107 -9.24 -0.91 -4.63
N ASN A 108 -10.03 -1.28 -3.63
CA ASN A 108 -9.80 -1.04 -2.20
C ASN A 108 -10.66 -2.05 -1.40
N HIS A 109 -11.04 -1.73 -0.16
CA HIS A 109 -11.79 -2.66 0.70
C HIS A 109 -13.25 -2.89 0.30
N ASP A 110 -13.89 -1.97 -0.42
CA ASP A 110 -15.34 -1.97 -0.65
C ASP A 110 -15.73 -1.63 -2.10
N GLN A 111 -14.77 -1.21 -2.93
CA GLN A 111 -14.97 -0.87 -4.32
C GLN A 111 -14.32 -1.89 -5.24
N ILE A 112 -15.06 -2.24 -6.29
CA ILE A 112 -14.62 -3.12 -7.38
C ILE A 112 -14.60 -2.36 -8.71
N ILE A 113 -13.75 -2.80 -9.62
CA ILE A 113 -13.79 -2.41 -11.04
C ILE A 113 -14.05 -3.65 -11.88
N HIS A 114 -14.99 -3.54 -12.82
CA HIS A 114 -15.41 -4.68 -13.65
C HIS A 114 -16.15 -4.22 -14.91
N CYS A 115 -16.14 -5.07 -15.94
CA CYS A 115 -17.05 -4.91 -17.09
C CYS A 115 -18.33 -5.70 -16.83
N ASN A 116 -19.50 -5.10 -17.02
CA ASN A 116 -20.77 -5.75 -16.73
C ASN A 116 -21.89 -5.38 -17.70
N TYR A 117 -22.82 -6.32 -17.85
CA TYR A 117 -24.00 -6.20 -18.71
C TYR A 117 -24.96 -5.10 -18.22
N ALA A 118 -25.23 -5.05 -16.91
CA ALA A 118 -26.24 -4.17 -16.32
C ALA A 118 -25.99 -2.68 -16.59
N ARG A 119 -24.72 -2.26 -16.60
CA ARG A 119 -24.29 -0.89 -16.91
C ARG A 119 -23.67 -0.75 -18.31
N ASN A 120 -23.72 -1.83 -19.11
CA ASN A 120 -23.22 -1.88 -20.49
C ASN A 120 -21.79 -1.31 -20.64
N GLY A 121 -20.86 -1.74 -19.78
CA GLY A 121 -19.48 -1.29 -19.87
C GLY A 121 -18.67 -1.50 -18.60
N VAL A 122 -17.54 -0.80 -18.50
CA VAL A 122 -16.65 -0.86 -17.33
C VAL A 122 -17.04 0.19 -16.30
N THR A 123 -17.31 -0.24 -15.08
CA THR A 123 -17.72 0.64 -13.97
C THR A 123 -16.95 0.34 -12.69
N ILE A 124 -16.97 1.34 -11.79
CA ILE A 124 -16.53 1.19 -10.40
C ILE A 124 -17.79 1.23 -9.55
N ASP A 125 -17.99 0.19 -8.76
CA ASP A 125 -19.18 0.00 -7.96
C ASP A 125 -18.81 -0.49 -6.55
N ASN A 126 -19.70 -0.26 -5.59
CA ASN A 126 -19.55 -0.86 -4.26
C ASN A 126 -19.86 -2.36 -4.34
N GLU A 127 -19.00 -3.17 -3.74
CA GLU A 127 -19.08 -4.63 -3.79
C GLU A 127 -20.37 -5.15 -3.15
N ALA A 128 -20.78 -4.59 -2.01
CA ALA A 128 -21.88 -5.12 -1.21
C ALA A 128 -23.24 -5.01 -1.92
N SER A 129 -23.39 -4.03 -2.81
CA SER A 129 -24.61 -3.82 -3.60
C SER A 129 -24.58 -4.44 -5.00
N THR A 130 -23.42 -4.91 -5.45
CA THR A 130 -23.20 -5.28 -6.86
C THR A 130 -22.75 -6.72 -7.04
N CYS A 131 -21.99 -7.27 -6.10
CA CYS A 131 -21.44 -8.62 -6.20
C CYS A 131 -22.51 -9.70 -5.97
N PRO A 132 -22.67 -10.67 -6.88
CA PRO A 132 -23.70 -11.71 -6.78
C PRO A 132 -23.23 -12.88 -5.89
N TYR A 133 -23.02 -12.63 -4.58
CA TYR A 133 -22.50 -13.63 -3.64
C TYR A 133 -23.34 -14.92 -3.55
N SER A 134 -24.63 -14.87 -3.88
CA SER A 134 -25.51 -16.05 -3.94
C SER A 134 -25.07 -17.10 -4.98
N MET A 135 -24.26 -16.72 -5.96
CA MET A 135 -23.71 -17.63 -6.98
C MET A 135 -22.54 -18.49 -6.46
N GLY A 136 -22.06 -18.21 -5.25
CA GLY A 136 -20.77 -18.67 -4.75
C GLY A 136 -19.60 -17.87 -5.35
N TRP A 137 -18.49 -17.83 -4.62
CA TRP A 137 -17.32 -17.02 -4.99
C TRP A 137 -15.99 -17.65 -4.59
N TYR A 138 -14.96 -17.27 -5.34
CA TYR A 138 -13.56 -17.63 -5.12
C TYR A 138 -12.72 -16.36 -5.15
N VAL A 139 -11.93 -16.14 -4.10
CA VAL A 139 -11.08 -14.96 -3.97
C VAL A 139 -9.65 -15.33 -4.28
N TYR A 140 -9.10 -14.70 -5.32
CA TYR A 140 -7.73 -14.87 -5.76
C TYR A 140 -6.92 -13.64 -5.41
N ARG A 141 -5.87 -13.83 -4.60
CA ARG A 141 -4.91 -12.79 -4.26
C ARG A 141 -3.57 -13.09 -4.87
N TYR A 142 -2.98 -12.11 -5.54
CA TYR A 142 -1.65 -12.25 -6.12
C TYR A 142 -0.59 -12.46 -5.02
N GLN A 143 0.25 -13.48 -5.17
CA GLN A 143 1.33 -13.86 -4.25
C GLN A 143 2.71 -13.98 -4.92
N GLY A 144 2.80 -13.79 -6.25
CA GLY A 144 4.03 -13.95 -7.02
C GLY A 144 5.03 -12.81 -6.83
N SER A 145 6.27 -13.17 -6.46
CA SER A 145 7.48 -12.34 -6.25
C SER A 145 7.27 -10.93 -5.70
N LYS A 146 7.66 -10.74 -4.42
CA LYS A 146 7.98 -9.49 -3.70
C LYS A 146 7.60 -8.22 -4.48
N PRO A 147 6.63 -7.42 -4.00
CA PRO A 147 5.92 -6.43 -4.80
C PRO A 147 6.88 -5.63 -5.70
N ALA A 148 6.57 -5.53 -6.99
CA ALA A 148 7.13 -4.47 -7.81
C ALA A 148 6.90 -3.16 -7.04
N PRO A 149 7.91 -2.28 -6.94
CA PRO A 149 7.74 -1.05 -6.19
C PRO A 149 6.51 -0.34 -6.75
N GLN A 150 5.47 -0.22 -5.91
CA GLN A 150 4.69 1.02 -5.87
C GLN A 150 5.70 2.18 -5.98
N PRO A 151 5.35 3.40 -6.45
CA PRO A 151 6.14 4.56 -6.04
C PRO A 151 6.33 4.39 -4.53
N GLN A 152 7.56 4.09 -4.09
CA GLN A 152 7.72 3.42 -2.81
C GLN A 152 7.18 4.39 -1.77
N ALA A 153 5.97 4.14 -1.25
CA ALA A 153 5.76 4.30 0.17
C ALA A 153 6.77 3.33 0.74
N GLN A 154 7.97 3.86 1.00
CA GLN A 154 9.10 3.06 1.42
C GLN A 154 8.57 2.18 2.57
N ALA A 155 8.98 0.91 2.64
CA ALA A 155 8.49 0.01 3.70
C ALA A 155 8.64 0.74 5.03
N LYS A 156 7.54 0.89 5.78
CA LYS A 156 7.54 1.58 7.07
C LYS A 156 8.68 0.97 7.88
N PRO A 157 9.72 1.73 8.25
CA PRO A 157 10.84 1.22 9.01
C PRO A 157 10.31 0.54 10.26
N GLU A 158 10.57 -0.76 10.39
CA GLU A 158 10.19 -1.52 11.57
C GLU A 158 11.30 -1.44 12.62
N PRO A 159 10.94 -1.43 13.92
CA PRO A 159 11.91 -1.46 15.01
C PRO A 159 12.82 -2.69 14.93
N LYS A 160 14.13 -2.49 14.96
CA LYS A 160 15.12 -3.59 15.01
C LYS A 160 15.82 -3.59 16.37
N ASN A 161 16.20 -4.77 16.88
CA ASN A 161 16.91 -4.90 18.15
C ASN A 161 16.20 -4.16 19.30
N VAL A 162 14.90 -4.43 19.49
CA VAL A 162 14.09 -3.74 20.50
C VAL A 162 14.57 -4.07 21.91
N GLN A 163 15.01 -3.06 22.65
CA GLN A 163 15.40 -3.13 24.05
C GLN A 163 14.31 -2.52 24.92
N LYS A 164 13.90 -3.23 25.97
CA LYS A 164 12.89 -2.76 26.92
C LYS A 164 13.55 -1.85 27.96
N VAL A 165 13.29 -0.55 27.87
CA VAL A 165 13.87 0.49 28.72
C VAL A 165 12.88 1.64 28.83
N SER A 166 12.84 2.33 29.97
CA SER A 166 11.86 3.38 30.23
C SER A 166 12.50 4.72 30.58
N GLY A 167 11.85 5.81 30.17
CA GLY A 167 12.23 7.17 30.53
C GLY A 167 11.24 8.18 29.96
N THR A 168 11.60 9.47 29.98
CA THR A 168 10.77 10.56 29.44
C THR A 168 11.50 11.32 28.35
N ILE A 169 10.79 11.68 27.29
CA ILE A 169 11.31 12.44 26.14
C ILE A 169 10.30 13.50 25.71
N LYS A 170 10.79 14.69 25.35
CA LYS A 170 9.99 15.75 24.75
C LYS A 170 10.07 15.69 23.22
N ILE A 171 8.93 15.70 22.55
CA ILE A 171 8.85 15.69 21.08
C ILE A 171 9.14 17.10 20.57
N ALA A 172 10.13 17.26 19.67
CA ALA A 172 10.44 18.54 19.07
C ALA A 172 9.27 19.10 18.25
N LYS A 173 9.08 20.43 18.22
CA LYS A 173 7.96 21.08 17.51
C LYS A 173 8.02 20.92 15.98
N ASN A 174 9.20 20.62 15.44
CA ASN A 174 9.43 20.39 14.01
C ASN A 174 9.41 18.90 13.64
N ALA A 175 9.13 17.99 14.59
CA ALA A 175 9.01 16.57 14.30
C ALA A 175 7.83 16.34 13.33
N THR A 176 8.06 15.57 12.27
CA THR A 176 7.07 15.42 11.19
C THR A 176 6.51 14.01 11.06
N HIS A 177 7.34 12.98 11.27
CA HIS A 177 6.98 11.59 11.03
C HIS A 177 7.57 10.66 12.10
N TRP A 178 6.84 9.60 12.43
CA TRP A 178 7.35 8.51 13.24
C TRP A 178 8.35 7.66 12.45
N LEU A 179 9.10 6.78 13.13
CA LEU A 179 9.94 5.75 12.52
C LEU A 179 9.18 5.01 11.42
N THR A 180 7.93 4.63 11.68
CA THR A 180 7.01 3.90 10.78
C THR A 180 6.35 4.79 9.72
N ARG A 181 6.84 6.01 9.52
CA ARG A 181 6.40 7.01 8.53
C ARG A 181 4.97 7.54 8.65
N GLU A 182 4.19 7.18 9.68
CA GLU A 182 2.95 7.92 9.93
C GLU A 182 3.28 9.35 10.35
N LYS A 183 2.44 10.31 9.96
CA LYS A 183 2.58 11.71 10.39
C LYS A 183 2.41 11.81 11.90
N ILE A 184 3.25 12.62 12.52
CA ILE A 184 3.08 12.99 13.92
C ILE A 184 1.91 13.96 14.01
N SER A 185 0.95 13.68 14.90
CA SER A 185 -0.18 14.58 15.13
C SER A 185 0.30 15.91 15.71
N PRO A 186 -0.15 17.08 15.19
CA PRO A 186 0.23 18.38 15.76
C PRO A 186 -0.05 18.50 17.26
N ASN A 187 -1.05 17.76 17.76
CA ASN A 187 -1.46 17.78 19.17
C ASN A 187 -0.42 17.18 20.12
N VAL A 188 0.56 16.42 19.61
CA VAL A 188 1.60 15.80 20.44
C VAL A 188 2.92 16.56 20.44
N LEU A 189 3.10 17.53 19.54
CA LEU A 189 4.34 18.28 19.39
C LEU A 189 4.61 19.20 20.59
N GLY A 190 5.86 19.29 21.03
CA GLY A 190 6.28 20.13 22.16
C GLY A 190 5.90 19.62 23.55
N LYS A 191 5.34 18.40 23.65
CA LYS A 191 4.96 17.75 24.90
C LYS A 191 5.93 16.64 25.29
N THR A 192 5.97 16.32 26.59
CA THR A 192 6.80 15.26 27.16
C THR A 192 5.99 13.98 27.35
N TYR A 193 6.52 12.85 26.90
CA TYR A 193 5.91 11.53 27.02
C TYR A 193 6.87 10.52 27.63
N THR A 194 6.31 9.46 28.23
CA THR A 194 7.08 8.29 28.63
C THR A 194 7.40 7.41 27.42
N TYR A 195 8.58 6.83 27.35
CA TYR A 195 8.91 5.72 26.46
C TYR A 195 9.13 4.44 27.24
N ASP A 196 8.91 3.28 26.61
CA ASP A 196 9.09 1.96 27.25
C ASP A 196 9.93 0.97 26.44
N ALA A 197 10.44 1.40 25.28
CA ALA A 197 11.41 0.64 24.49
C ALA A 197 12.26 1.57 23.62
N ILE A 198 13.46 1.10 23.29
CA ILE A 198 14.37 1.68 22.28
C ILE A 198 14.64 0.63 21.21
N CYS A 199 14.80 1.04 19.96
CA CYS A 199 15.22 0.17 18.88
C CYS A 199 16.30 0.84 18.05
N ASP A 200 17.11 0.03 17.37
CA ASP A 200 18.05 0.52 16.38
C ASP A 200 17.29 0.90 15.10
N CYS A 201 17.69 2.00 14.48
CA CYS A 201 17.19 2.41 13.16
C CYS A 201 18.33 2.98 12.31
N ASN A 202 18.11 3.08 11.00
CA ASN A 202 18.99 3.82 10.11
C ASN A 202 18.14 4.72 9.21
N ILE A 203 17.55 5.75 9.82
CA ILE A 203 16.61 6.67 9.18
C ILE A 203 17.11 8.10 9.35
N SER A 204 17.38 8.77 8.24
CA SER A 204 18.00 10.10 8.20
C SER A 204 19.29 10.12 9.03
N VAL A 205 19.39 11.00 10.03
CA VAL A 205 20.56 11.07 10.94
C VAL A 205 20.37 10.25 12.21
N SER A 206 19.21 9.62 12.41
CA SER A 206 18.89 8.88 13.62
C SER A 206 19.43 7.45 13.57
N LYS A 207 20.09 7.02 14.65
CA LYS A 207 20.52 5.63 14.85
C LYS A 207 19.61 4.87 15.80
N LYS A 208 18.77 5.57 16.54
CA LYS A 208 17.81 5.00 17.50
C LYS A 208 16.43 5.61 17.35
N ALA A 209 15.41 4.85 17.77
CA ALA A 209 14.06 5.35 17.96
C ALA A 209 13.48 4.88 19.30
N TYR A 210 12.51 5.63 19.82
CA TYR A 210 11.96 5.47 21.17
C TYR A 210 10.44 5.26 21.12
N ARG A 211 9.95 4.17 21.73
CA ARG A 211 8.52 3.81 21.71
C ARG A 211 7.75 4.62 22.75
N LEU A 212 7.01 5.63 22.32
CA LEU A 212 6.27 6.54 23.21
C LEU A 212 4.90 5.97 23.61
N LYS A 213 4.48 6.31 24.84
CA LYS A 213 3.20 5.93 25.44
C LYS A 213 2.51 7.12 26.11
N GLU A 214 1.19 7.12 26.09
CA GLU A 214 0.31 8.01 26.84
C GLU A 214 -0.89 7.21 27.36
N GLY A 215 -1.14 7.25 28.68
CA GLY A 215 -2.31 6.60 29.29
C GLY A 215 -2.44 5.09 29.04
N GLY A 216 -1.32 4.37 28.87
CA GLY A 216 -1.31 2.94 28.51
C GLY A 216 -1.41 2.64 27.01
N GLY A 217 -1.73 3.64 26.19
CA GLY A 217 -1.74 3.58 24.74
C GLY A 217 -0.37 3.80 24.11
N TYR A 218 -0.17 3.22 22.93
CA TYR A 218 1.03 3.40 22.11
C TYR A 218 0.84 4.61 21.16
N LEU A 219 1.77 5.56 21.18
CA LEU A 219 1.73 6.76 20.34
C LEU A 219 2.51 6.60 19.03
N GLY A 220 3.71 6.03 19.09
CA GLY A 220 4.63 5.98 17.96
C GLY A 220 6.08 5.71 18.36
N TRP A 221 6.93 5.40 17.39
CA TRP A 221 8.39 5.34 17.56
C TRP A 221 9.00 6.68 17.14
N LEU A 222 9.41 7.49 18.11
CA LEU A 222 10.05 8.79 17.85
C LEU A 222 11.51 8.58 17.46
N LEU A 223 11.95 9.20 16.36
CA LEU A 223 13.35 9.17 15.93
C LEU A 223 14.20 10.07 16.82
N GLU A 224 15.43 9.66 17.11
CA GLU A 224 16.38 10.40 17.95
C GLU A 224 16.58 11.88 17.55
N GLN A 225 16.59 12.16 16.24
CA GLN A 225 16.71 13.54 15.72
C GLN A 225 15.53 14.45 16.07
N ASP A 226 14.37 13.85 16.36
CA ASP A 226 13.10 14.54 16.63
C ASP A 226 12.84 14.68 18.14
N ILE A 227 13.82 14.29 18.97
CA ILE A 227 13.86 14.60 20.39
C ILE A 227 14.25 16.07 20.53
N GLU A 228 13.48 16.81 21.33
CA GLU A 228 13.85 18.18 21.67
C GLU A 228 15.15 18.17 22.48
N LYS A 229 16.25 18.54 21.84
CA LYS A 229 17.52 18.73 22.52
C LYS A 229 17.38 19.92 23.46
N PRO A 230 17.95 19.84 24.67
CA PRO A 230 18.18 21.05 25.46
C PRO A 230 18.88 22.06 24.57
N LEU A 231 18.42 23.32 24.60
CA LEU A 231 19.15 24.38 23.93
C LEU A 231 20.61 24.28 24.38
N PRO A 232 21.60 24.23 23.45
CA PRO A 232 22.97 24.39 23.86
C PRO A 232 23.03 25.68 24.70
N PRO A 233 23.74 25.67 25.84
CA PRO A 233 23.91 26.90 26.59
C PRO A 233 24.37 27.97 25.60
N ALA A 234 23.70 29.13 25.64
CA ALA A 234 24.01 30.22 24.73
C ALA A 234 25.53 30.38 24.71
N LYS A 235 26.14 30.27 23.51
CA LYS A 235 27.56 30.57 23.38
C LYS A 235 27.72 31.99 23.87
N SER A 236 28.44 32.13 24.99
CA SER A 236 28.93 33.42 25.46
C SER A 236 29.50 34.16 24.26
N THR A 237 29.01 35.37 24.01
CA THR A 237 29.43 36.23 22.89
C THR A 237 30.81 36.88 23.10
N ASP A 238 31.57 36.45 24.12
CA ASP A 238 32.76 37.19 24.59
C ASP A 238 34.11 36.61 24.18
N ASP A 239 34.18 35.48 23.46
CA ASP A 239 35.47 34.94 23.04
C ASP A 239 35.82 35.44 21.62
N ARG A 240 36.49 36.59 21.53
CA ARG A 240 37.12 37.04 20.27
C ARG A 240 38.41 36.25 20.04
N GLU A 241 38.42 35.37 19.05
CA GLU A 241 39.67 34.78 18.55
C GLU A 241 40.47 35.83 17.79
N ILE A 242 41.68 36.14 18.26
CA ILE A 242 42.66 36.93 17.53
C ILE A 242 43.85 36.05 17.14
N THR A 243 44.43 36.33 15.98
CA THR A 243 45.61 35.63 15.47
C THR A 243 46.80 36.58 15.49
N ILE A 244 47.88 36.18 16.16
CA ILE A 244 49.16 36.91 16.18
C ILE A 244 50.26 35.89 15.84
N ASP A 245 51.11 36.21 14.86
CA ASP A 245 52.22 35.38 14.37
C ASP A 245 51.82 33.91 14.07
N GLY A 246 50.67 33.74 13.43
CA GLY A 246 50.18 32.42 13.00
C GLY A 246 49.67 31.52 14.14
N LYS A 247 49.63 32.02 15.38
CA LYS A 247 49.04 31.32 16.53
C LYS A 247 47.71 31.96 16.93
N LYS A 248 46.71 31.12 17.22
CA LYS A 248 45.37 31.54 17.66
C LYS A 248 45.33 31.70 19.17
N TYR A 249 44.77 32.82 19.63
CA TYR A 249 44.55 33.10 21.05
C TYR A 249 43.08 33.43 21.29
N VAL A 250 42.53 32.92 22.39
CA VAL A 250 41.19 33.25 22.88
C VAL A 250 41.35 34.33 23.95
N VAL A 251 40.86 35.53 23.66
CA VAL A 251 40.81 36.61 24.66
C VAL A 251 39.53 36.43 25.46
N LYS A 252 39.67 36.31 26.78
CA LYS A 252 38.54 36.39 27.72
C LYS A 252 38.55 37.80 28.29
N ASP A 253 37.49 38.56 28.07
CA ASP A 253 37.32 39.84 28.77
C ASP A 253 37.14 39.54 30.28
N ALA A 254 37.87 40.30 31.11
CA ALA A 254 37.99 40.10 32.55
C ALA A 254 36.74 40.54 33.33
#